data_AF-A0A7K2ZEH8-F1
#
_entry.id   AF-A0A7K2ZEH8-F1
#
_cell.length_a   1.000
_cell.length_b   1.000
_cell.length_c   1.000
_cell.angle_alpha   90.00
_cell.angle_beta   90.00
_cell.angle_gamma   90.00
#
_symmetry.space_group_name_H-M   'P 1'
#
loop_
_entity.id
_entity.type
_entity.pdbx_description
1 polymer ?
#
loop_
_entity_poly.entity_id
_entity_poly.type
_entity_poly.pdbx_seq_one_letter_code
_entity_poly.pdbx_strand_id
1 'polypeptide(L)' 'MSQDPHVRLTWVQPEDLVGHELRQAAQDGRDAREIEERWYAAGGSPAPECAGASEPPA' A
#
# COMPACT_ATOMS: atom_id res chain seq x y z
N MET A 1 -35.51 11.68 -11.49
CA MET A 1 -34.49 10.63 -11.72
C MET A 1 -33.15 11.16 -11.25
N SER A 2 -32.94 11.18 -9.93
CA SER A 2 -31.63 11.53 -9.37
C SER A 2 -30.77 10.27 -9.44
N GLN A 3 -29.64 10.36 -10.12
CA GLN A 3 -28.63 9.31 -10.16
C GLN A 3 -27.94 9.30 -8.78
N ASP A 4 -28.11 8.23 -8.00
CA ASP A 4 -27.28 8.00 -6.82
C ASP A 4 -25.82 7.82 -7.29
N PRO A 5 -24.84 8.53 -6.71
CA PRO A 5 -23.45 8.34 -7.08
C PRO A 5 -23.01 6.93 -6.65
N HIS A 6 -22.87 6.03 -7.62
CA HIS A 6 -22.35 4.69 -7.41
C HIS A 6 -20.95 4.76 -6.80
N VAL A 7 -20.80 4.31 -5.55
CA VAL A 7 -19.50 4.16 -4.88
C VAL A 7 -18.86 2.84 -5.35
N ARG A 8 -17.64 2.91 -5.87
CA ARG A 8 -16.86 1.75 -6.30
C ARG A 8 -15.84 1.40 -5.23
N LEU A 9 -16.03 0.26 -4.58
CA LEU A 9 -15.09 -0.29 -3.59
C LEU A 9 -14.02 -1.11 -4.31
N THR A 10 -12.76 -0.89 -3.95
CA THR A 10 -11.65 -1.77 -4.32
C THR A 10 -11.04 -2.32 -3.04
N TRP A 11 -10.58 -3.56 -3.08
CA TRP A 11 -9.83 -4.16 -1.99
C TRP A 11 -8.35 -3.85 -2.16
N VAL A 12 -7.69 -3.59 -1.04
CA VAL A 12 -6.24 -3.43 -0.97
C VAL A 12 -5.66 -4.72 -0.40
N GLN A 13 -4.51 -5.16 -0.93
CA GLN A 13 -3.79 -6.27 -0.31
C GLN A 13 -3.17 -5.76 1.00
N PRO A 14 -3.16 -6.54 2.08
CA PRO A 14 -2.62 -6.09 3.37
C PRO A 14 -1.14 -5.68 3.27
N GLU A 15 -0.39 -6.25 2.34
CA GLU A 15 1.03 -5.97 2.08
C GLU A 15 1.25 -4.55 1.54
N ASP A 16 0.32 -4.01 0.74
CA ASP A 16 0.42 -2.65 0.18
C ASP A 16 0.37 -1.58 1.28
N LEU A 17 -0.33 -1.88 2.39
CA LEU A 17 -0.43 -0.99 3.54
C LEU A 17 0.93 -0.85 4.23
N VAL A 18 1.73 -1.93 4.31
CA VAL A 18 3.05 -1.90 4.95
C VAL A 18 4.00 -0.97 4.19
N GLY A 19 4.02 -1.06 2.85
CA GLY A 19 4.79 -0.14 2.02
C GLY A 19 4.34 1.31 2.21
N HIS A 20 3.02 1.56 2.31
CA HIS A 20 2.48 2.89 2.53
C HIS A 20 2.93 3.48 3.87
N GLU A 21 2.83 2.71 4.95
CA GLU A 21 3.23 3.13 6.29
C GLU A 21 4.73 3.43 6.38
N LEU A 22 5.58 2.63 5.72
CA LEU A 22 7.03 2.90 5.65
C LEU A 22 7.32 4.20 4.89
N ARG A 23 6.61 4.45 3.78
CA ARG A 23 6.72 5.71 3.03
C ARG A 23 6.23 6.91 3.84
N GLN A 24 5.14 6.76 4.59
CA GLN A 24 4.63 7.79 5.49
C GLN A 24 5.61 8.06 6.63
N ALA A 25 6.19 7.03 7.24
CA ALA A 25 7.21 7.19 8.28
C ALA A 25 8.42 7.98 7.77
N ALA A 26 8.89 7.69 6.55
CA ALA A 26 9.97 8.45 5.92
C ALA A 26 9.60 9.92 5.65
N GLN A 27 8.37 10.20 5.21
CA GLN A 27 7.87 11.56 4.99
C GLN A 27 7.70 12.34 6.30
N ASP A 28 7.26 11.66 7.35
CA ASP A 28 7.11 12.21 8.70
C ASP A 28 8.46 12.37 9.43
N GLY A 29 9.57 11.89 8.85
CA GLY A 29 10.90 11.92 9.47
C GLY A 29 11.07 10.93 10.63
N ARG A 30 10.21 9.92 10.72
CA ARG A 30 10.33 8.83 11.69
C ARG A 30 11.34 7.79 11.20
N ASP A 31 12.19 7.31 12.10
CA ASP A 31 13.12 6.23 11.78
C ASP A 31 12.38 4.89 11.80
N ALA A 32 12.01 4.40 10.61
CA ALA A 32 11.41 3.09 10.40
C ALA A 32 12.36 2.13 9.66
N ARG A 33 13.67 2.42 9.62
CA ARG A 33 14.64 1.65 8.84
C ARG A 33 14.74 0.19 9.25
N GLU A 34 14.69 -0.11 10.54
CA GLU A 34 14.72 -1.50 11.03
C GLU A 34 13.52 -2.31 10.50
N ILE A 35 12.34 -1.67 10.43
CA ILE A 35 11.11 -2.28 9.93
C ILE A 35 11.20 -2.45 8.41
N GLU A 36 11.74 -1.45 7.71
CA GLU A 36 11.97 -1.48 6.27
C GLU A 36 12.95 -2.60 5.87
N GLU A 37 14.08 -2.74 6.57
CA GLU A 37 15.06 -3.79 6.35
C GLU A 37 14.45 -5.18 6.57
N ARG A 38 13.69 -5.36 7.65
CA ARG A 38 12.99 -6.61 7.94
C ARG A 38 11.92 -6.93 6.88
N TRP A 39 11.21 -5.91 6.40
CA TRP A 39 10.21 -6.04 5.35
C TRP A 39 10.83 -6.53 4.04
N TYR A 40 11.90 -5.89 3.58
CA TYR A 40 12.61 -6.34 2.38
C TYR A 40 13.26 -7.72 2.55
N ALA A 41 13.81 -8.04 3.72
CA ALA A 41 14.38 -9.35 4.01
C ALA A 41 13.32 -10.48 3.97
N ALA A 42 12.06 -10.16 4.27
CA ALA A 42 10.94 -11.10 4.18
C ALA A 42 10.38 -11.24 2.75
N GLY A 43 10.91 -10.50 1.76
CA GLY A 43 10.42 -10.46 0.38
C GLY A 43 9.35 -9.40 0.13
N GLY A 44 9.17 -8.46 1.05
CA GLY A 44 8.26 -7.33 0.91
C GLY A 44 8.66 -6.38 -0.22
N SER A 45 7.68 -5.80 -0.89
CA SER A 45 7.87 -4.82 -1.97
C SER A 45 7.63 -3.39 -1.48
N PRO A 46 8.22 -2.36 -2.13
CA PRO A 46 7.94 -0.97 -1.80
C PRO A 46 6.48 -0.63 -2.09
N ALA A 47 5.96 0.43 -1.48
CA ALA A 47 4.58 0.87 -1.69
C ALA A 47 4.28 1.01 -3.19
N PRO A 48 3.26 0.34 -3.73
CA PRO A 48 2.92 0.49 -5.14
C PRO A 48 2.54 1.94 -5.45
N GLU A 49 2.80 2.37 -6.68
CA GLU A 49 2.45 3.71 -7.18
C GLU A 49 0.93 3.95 -7.17
N CYS A 50 0.14 2.88 -7.32
CA CYS A 50 -1.31 2.87 -7.26
C CYS A 50 -1.80 1.84 -6.23
N ALA A 51 -2.43 2.30 -5.15
CA ALA A 51 -3.15 1.42 -4.24
C ALA A 51 -4.42 0.89 -4.94
N GLY A 52 -4.52 -0.42 -5.12
CA GLY A 52 -5.79 -1.06 -5.49
C GLY A 52 -5.93 -1.52 -6.95
N ALA A 53 -4.83 -1.77 -7.66
CA ALA A 53 -4.84 -2.62 -8.84
C ALA A 53 -3.83 -3.76 -8.64
N SER A 54 -4.27 -4.87 -8.05
CA SER A 54 -3.51 -6.11 -8.13
C SER A 54 -3.18 -6.40 -9.60
N GLU A 55 -1.98 -6.92 -9.87
CA GLU A 55 -1.68 -7.52 -11.18
C GLU A 55 -2.78 -8.54 -11.53
N PRO A 56 -3.29 -8.56 -12.79
CA PRO A 56 -4.28 -9.55 -13.18
C PRO A 56 -3.70 -10.96 -12.97
N PRO A 57 -4.46 -11.91 -12.40
CA PRO A 57 -3.96 -13.27 -12.20
C PRO A 57 -3.61 -13.92 -13.54
N ALA A 58 -2.49 -14.66 -13.55
CA ALA A 58 -1.98 -15.45 -14.67
C ALA A 58 -2.89 -16.61 -15.07
#